data_AF-A0A4Y6PQU8-F1
#
_entry.id   AF-A0A4Y6PQU8-F1
#
_cell.length_a   1.000
_cell.length_b   1.000
_cell.length_c   1.000
_cell.angle_alpha   90.00
_cell.angle_beta   90.00
_cell.angle_gamma   90.00
#
_symmetry.space_group_name_H-M   'P 1'
#
loop_
_entity.id
_entity.type
_entity.pdbx_description
1 polymer ?
#
loop_
_entity_poly.entity_id
_entity_poly.type
_entity_poly.pdbx_seq_one_letter_code
_entity_poly.pdbx_strand_id
1 'polypeptide(L)'
;MAIKRTLGYRKSSVGSREFVLKKTRPIAEDLGNERLVEKIDLGLDKYRTAATLRLKYLMQRDTNRSARNEAVKLDVDVDNTVSDLFGLIELHANRRRESDKKKAAQRIMKRVFPSGGVFPITSSQYDEEHALINTLVDELEQNFADEIDLLDARDLLEDLETVNAEFGKALDIIDRDVVTYAELQAQIEDAEDAFNKVMLIIHADYCDDDATRQKLLEAAEAQDARTAAYYRRRGVPPEVDPDTGEPIEDVDTDPVVDEDVDVDEPVTN
;
A
#
# COMPACT_ATOMS: atom_id res chain seq x y z
N MET A 1 -26.53 -3.77 -3.34
CA MET A 1 -25.94 -5.13 -3.35
C MET A 1 -26.68 -6.19 -4.21
N ALA A 2 -27.92 -6.00 -4.68
CA ALA A 2 -28.68 -7.07 -5.36
C ALA A 2 -28.54 -7.18 -6.90
N ILE A 3 -27.89 -6.22 -7.58
CA ILE A 3 -27.82 -6.19 -9.07
C ILE A 3 -26.71 -7.12 -9.62
N LYS A 4 -25.71 -7.48 -8.79
CA LYS A 4 -24.53 -8.26 -9.21
C LYS A 4 -24.83 -9.67 -9.77
N ARG A 5 -26.00 -10.27 -9.47
CA ARG A 5 -26.39 -11.61 -9.96
C ARG A 5 -27.34 -11.61 -11.15
N THR A 6 -27.92 -10.48 -11.54
CA THR A 6 -29.09 -10.46 -12.42
C THR A 6 -28.75 -10.43 -13.92
N LEU A 7 -27.54 -9.98 -14.29
CA LEU A 7 -27.14 -9.79 -15.69
C LEU A 7 -26.16 -10.85 -16.23
N GLY A 8 -25.68 -11.78 -15.40
CA GLY A 8 -24.84 -12.91 -15.83
C GLY A 8 -23.40 -12.56 -16.25
N TYR A 9 -23.00 -11.28 -16.27
CA TYR A 9 -21.62 -10.88 -16.58
C TYR A 9 -20.64 -11.28 -15.46
N ARG A 10 -19.46 -11.78 -15.83
CA ARG A 10 -18.41 -12.12 -14.87
C ARG A 10 -17.79 -10.88 -14.23
N LYS A 11 -17.14 -11.07 -13.08
CA LYS A 11 -16.23 -10.06 -12.53
C LYS A 11 -15.08 -9.87 -13.52
N SER A 12 -14.90 -8.64 -14.00
CA SER A 12 -13.88 -8.26 -14.98
C SER A 12 -13.08 -7.07 -14.45
N SER A 13 -11.91 -6.85 -15.01
CA SER A 13 -11.01 -5.77 -14.59
C SER A 13 -11.59 -4.38 -14.89
N VAL A 14 -11.08 -3.37 -14.18
CA VAL A 14 -11.40 -1.94 -14.37
C VAL A 14 -11.28 -1.55 -15.84
N GLY A 15 -10.17 -1.93 -16.50
CA GLY A 15 -9.96 -1.60 -17.89
C GLY A 15 -10.90 -2.32 -18.87
N SER A 16 -11.31 -3.55 -18.59
CA SER A 16 -12.29 -4.27 -19.43
C SER A 16 -13.63 -3.54 -19.50
N ARG A 17 -14.14 -3.05 -18.36
CA ARG A 17 -15.41 -2.34 -18.30
C ARG A 17 -15.32 -0.92 -18.85
N GLU A 18 -14.19 -0.23 -18.64
CA GLU A 18 -13.94 1.05 -19.28
C GLU A 18 -13.94 0.93 -20.82
N PHE A 19 -13.28 -0.10 -21.35
CA PHE A 19 -13.28 -0.39 -22.79
C PHE A 19 -14.71 -0.59 -23.34
N VAL A 20 -15.53 -1.39 -22.64
CA VAL A 20 -16.94 -1.60 -23.03
C VAL A 20 -17.69 -0.28 -23.09
N LEU A 21 -17.59 0.54 -22.04
CA LEU A 21 -18.24 1.86 -22.00
C LEU A 21 -17.78 2.77 -23.14
N LYS A 22 -16.48 2.81 -23.45
CA LYS A 22 -15.93 3.56 -24.60
C LYS A 22 -16.51 3.10 -25.94
N LYS A 23 -16.73 1.80 -26.12
CA LYS A 23 -17.31 1.23 -27.35
C LYS A 23 -18.82 1.45 -27.44
N THR A 24 -19.54 1.37 -26.33
CA THR A 24 -20.99 1.57 -26.29
C THR A 24 -21.38 3.04 -26.43
N ARG A 25 -20.56 3.98 -25.96
CA ARG A 25 -20.83 5.43 -26.00
C ARG A 25 -21.21 5.96 -27.40
N PRO A 26 -20.41 5.79 -28.47
CA PRO A 26 -20.76 6.32 -29.79
C PRO A 26 -22.04 5.69 -30.35
N ILE A 27 -22.33 4.43 -30.01
CA ILE A 27 -23.57 3.77 -30.45
C ILE A 27 -24.78 4.41 -29.76
N ALA A 28 -24.69 4.71 -28.46
CA ALA A 28 -25.75 5.41 -27.73
C ALA A 28 -25.98 6.83 -28.25
N GLU A 29 -24.92 7.52 -28.66
CA GLU A 29 -24.96 8.84 -29.28
C GLU A 29 -25.63 8.81 -30.67
N ASP A 30 -25.28 7.85 -31.52
CA ASP A 30 -25.91 7.64 -32.84
C ASP A 30 -27.42 7.36 -32.73
N LEU A 31 -27.85 6.74 -31.63
CA LEU A 31 -29.26 6.44 -31.34
C LEU A 31 -30.01 7.64 -30.74
N GLY A 32 -29.31 8.74 -30.41
CA GLY A 32 -29.89 9.92 -29.76
C GLY A 32 -30.35 9.66 -28.31
N ASN A 33 -29.85 8.62 -27.63
CA ASN A 33 -30.23 8.31 -26.25
C ASN A 33 -29.33 9.09 -25.26
N GLU A 34 -29.65 10.37 -25.06
CA GLU A 34 -28.90 11.29 -24.19
C GLU A 34 -28.75 10.77 -22.76
N ARG A 35 -29.80 10.14 -22.22
CA ARG A 35 -29.79 9.55 -20.87
C ARG A 35 -28.74 8.44 -20.75
N LEU A 36 -28.65 7.56 -21.75
CA LEU A 36 -27.66 6.48 -21.76
C LEU A 36 -26.24 7.05 -21.91
N VAL A 37 -26.04 8.05 -22.77
CA VAL A 37 -24.75 8.75 -22.93
C VAL A 37 -24.29 9.35 -21.59
N GLU A 38 -25.16 10.07 -20.88
CA GLU A 38 -24.83 10.66 -19.57
C GLU A 38 -24.38 9.60 -18.55
N LYS A 39 -25.04 8.43 -18.53
CA LYS A 39 -24.68 7.35 -17.61
C LYS A 39 -23.39 6.64 -18.01
N ILE A 40 -23.13 6.52 -19.30
CA ILE A 40 -21.84 6.01 -19.81
C ILE A 40 -20.72 6.97 -19.41
N ASP A 41 -20.89 8.28 -19.59
CA ASP A 41 -19.89 9.30 -19.26
C ASP A 41 -19.59 9.31 -17.75
N LEU A 42 -20.61 9.21 -16.90
CA LEU A 42 -20.43 9.05 -15.45
C LEU A 42 -19.67 7.76 -15.10
N GLY A 43 -19.97 6.66 -15.79
CA GLY A 43 -19.25 5.39 -15.60
C GLY A 43 -17.77 5.52 -15.97
N LEU A 44 -17.48 6.14 -17.12
CA LEU A 44 -16.10 6.38 -17.58
C LEU A 44 -15.30 7.22 -16.58
N ASP A 45 -15.91 8.27 -16.01
CA ASP A 45 -15.26 9.11 -15.00
C ASP A 45 -14.92 8.33 -13.71
N LYS A 46 -15.85 7.49 -13.23
CA LYS A 46 -15.61 6.61 -12.08
C LYS A 46 -14.52 5.58 -12.34
N TYR A 47 -14.46 4.99 -13.55
CA TYR A 47 -13.40 4.07 -13.93
C TYR A 47 -12.03 4.74 -14.03
N ARG A 48 -11.94 5.96 -14.56
CA ARG A 48 -10.69 6.75 -14.56
C ARG A 48 -10.20 7.04 -13.15
N THR A 49 -11.12 7.40 -12.25
CA THR A 49 -10.80 7.63 -10.84
C THR A 49 -10.28 6.35 -10.19
N ALA A 50 -10.97 5.22 -10.39
CA ALA A 50 -10.52 3.91 -9.89
C ALA A 50 -9.16 3.49 -10.46
N ALA A 51 -8.92 3.70 -11.76
CA ALA A 51 -7.64 3.40 -12.40
C ALA A 51 -6.49 4.25 -11.83
N THR A 52 -6.73 5.54 -11.62
CA THR A 52 -5.76 6.45 -10.99
C THR A 52 -5.43 6.00 -9.56
N LEU A 53 -6.45 5.62 -8.79
CA LEU A 53 -6.28 5.16 -7.42
C LEU A 53 -5.54 3.82 -7.35
N ARG A 54 -5.82 2.90 -8.28
CA ARG A 54 -5.10 1.62 -8.44
C ARG A 54 -3.63 1.86 -8.76
N LEU A 55 -3.32 2.77 -9.68
CA LEU A 55 -1.93 3.12 -10.01
C LEU A 55 -1.19 3.66 -8.79
N LYS A 56 -1.81 4.61 -8.06
CA LYS A 56 -1.24 5.13 -6.81
C LYS A 56 -0.99 4.02 -5.79
N TYR A 57 -1.97 3.13 -5.58
CA TYR A 57 -1.85 2.00 -4.67
C TYR A 57 -0.69 1.06 -5.05
N LEU A 58 -0.52 0.75 -6.34
CA LEU A 58 0.58 -0.10 -6.81
C LEU A 58 1.94 0.57 -6.63
N MET A 59 2.07 1.85 -7.03
CA MET A 59 3.31 2.62 -6.84
C MET A 59 3.67 2.75 -5.36
N GLN A 60 2.68 2.98 -4.51
CA GLN A 60 2.86 3.07 -3.07
C GLN A 60 3.26 1.72 -2.48
N ARG A 61 2.65 0.60 -2.91
CA ARG A 61 2.98 -0.73 -2.39
C ARG A 61 4.47 -1.06 -2.60
N ASP A 62 5.00 -0.78 -3.78
CA ASP A 62 6.39 -1.05 -4.10
C ASP A 62 7.34 -0.09 -3.35
N THR A 63 6.96 1.19 -3.26
CA THR A 63 7.70 2.19 -2.48
C THR A 63 7.71 1.87 -1.00
N ASN A 64 6.56 1.54 -0.40
CA ASN A 64 6.42 1.18 1.00
C ASN A 64 7.15 -0.14 1.32
N ARG A 65 7.18 -1.10 0.39
CA ARG A 65 7.98 -2.32 0.56
C ARG A 65 9.47 -2.01 0.63
N SER A 66 9.95 -1.14 -0.26
CA SER A 66 11.35 -0.69 -0.23
C SER A 66 11.66 0.10 1.04
N ALA A 67 10.82 1.09 1.37
CA ALA A 67 10.97 1.93 2.55
C ALA A 67 10.91 1.11 3.85
N ARG A 68 10.04 0.11 3.95
CA ARG A 68 10.02 -0.82 5.11
C ARG A 68 11.31 -1.63 5.20
N ASN A 69 11.80 -2.16 4.09
CA ASN A 69 13.07 -2.91 4.10
C ASN A 69 14.26 -2.01 4.48
N GLU A 70 14.22 -0.75 4.09
CA GLU A 70 15.22 0.26 4.46
C GLU A 70 15.10 0.65 5.93
N ALA A 71 13.89 0.92 6.43
CA ALA A 71 13.61 1.19 7.83
C ALA A 71 14.10 0.05 8.73
N VAL A 72 13.83 -1.22 8.38
CA VAL A 72 14.31 -2.40 9.13
C VAL A 72 15.84 -2.49 9.17
N LYS A 73 16.53 -2.05 8.11
CA LYS A 73 18.01 -2.03 8.13
C LYS A 73 18.53 -0.91 9.01
N LEU A 74 17.96 0.28 8.87
CA LEU A 74 18.33 1.45 9.66
C LEU A 74 18.04 1.25 11.15
N ASP A 75 16.93 0.59 11.48
CA ASP A 75 16.57 0.11 12.84
C ASP A 75 17.69 -0.74 13.44
N VAL A 76 18.15 -1.76 12.72
CA VAL A 76 19.30 -2.59 13.14
C VAL A 76 20.58 -1.76 13.29
N ASP A 77 20.81 -0.77 12.42
CA ASP A 77 21.98 0.10 12.51
C ASP A 77 21.88 1.06 13.71
N VAL A 78 20.69 1.57 14.06
CA VAL A 78 20.42 2.35 15.28
C VAL A 78 20.70 1.49 16.52
N ASP A 79 20.14 0.27 16.57
CA ASP A 79 20.33 -0.71 17.64
C ASP A 79 21.80 -1.04 17.88
N ASN A 80 22.56 -1.25 16.80
CA ASN A 80 23.99 -1.53 16.90
C ASN A 80 24.75 -0.31 17.40
N THR A 81 24.47 0.87 16.84
CA THR A 81 25.22 2.09 17.17
C THR A 81 24.97 2.54 18.61
N VAL A 82 23.72 2.46 19.09
CA VAL A 82 23.40 2.77 20.49
C VAL A 82 24.00 1.73 21.45
N SER A 83 24.07 0.45 21.04
CA SER A 83 24.74 -0.60 21.80
C SER A 83 26.26 -0.40 21.88
N ASP A 84 26.90 0.03 20.80
CA ASP A 84 28.34 0.32 20.76
C ASP A 84 28.68 1.53 21.62
N LEU A 85 27.89 2.60 21.54
CA LEU A 85 28.01 3.77 22.41
C LEU A 85 27.87 3.39 23.89
N PHE A 86 26.84 2.61 24.23
CA PHE A 86 26.65 2.09 25.58
C PHE A 86 27.84 1.23 26.03
N GLY A 87 28.30 0.30 25.19
CA GLY A 87 29.40 -0.62 25.49
C GLY A 87 30.72 0.12 25.76
N LEU A 88 31.01 1.17 25.01
CA LEU A 88 32.17 2.03 25.24
C LEU A 88 32.07 2.75 26.61
N ILE A 89 30.93 3.36 26.90
CA ILE A 89 30.69 4.04 28.18
C ILE A 89 30.80 3.04 29.35
N GLU A 90 30.16 1.88 29.24
CA GLU A 90 30.19 0.83 30.25
C GLU A 90 31.62 0.32 30.51
N LEU A 91 32.40 0.10 29.44
CA LEU A 91 33.82 -0.30 29.54
C LEU A 91 34.61 0.68 30.40
N HIS A 92 34.38 1.98 30.25
CA HIS A 92 35.03 3.00 31.07
C HIS A 92 34.52 3.05 32.51
N ALA A 93 33.21 2.88 32.72
CA ALA A 93 32.59 2.89 34.04
C ALA A 93 33.08 1.73 34.93
N ASN A 94 33.36 0.57 34.32
CA ASN A 94 33.75 -0.66 35.00
C ASN A 94 35.27 -0.85 35.19
N ARG A 95 36.10 0.15 34.82
CA ARG A 95 37.56 0.06 35.02
C ARG A 95 37.93 -0.07 36.50
N ARG A 96 38.92 -0.92 36.80
CA ARG A 96 39.43 -1.11 38.18
C ARG A 96 40.09 0.14 38.75
N ARG A 97 40.89 0.84 37.93
CA ARG A 97 41.62 2.04 38.35
C ARG A 97 40.71 3.26 38.30
N GLU A 98 40.72 4.05 39.37
CA GLU A 98 40.07 5.36 39.38
C GLU A 98 40.73 6.32 38.39
N SER A 99 39.91 6.99 37.60
CA SER A 99 40.30 7.97 36.58
C SER A 99 39.14 8.92 36.30
N ASP A 100 39.42 10.08 35.70
CA ASP A 100 38.37 11.03 35.35
C ASP A 100 37.41 10.45 34.31
N LYS A 101 37.93 9.67 33.34
CA LYS A 101 37.12 8.90 32.39
C LYS A 101 36.14 7.96 33.10
N LYS A 102 36.56 7.24 34.14
CA LYS A 102 35.68 6.34 34.90
C LYS A 102 34.55 7.10 35.58
N LYS A 103 34.87 8.22 36.24
CA LYS A 103 33.87 9.04 36.93
C LYS A 103 32.87 9.67 35.97
N ALA A 104 33.34 10.13 34.80
CA ALA A 104 32.51 10.64 33.71
C ALA A 104 31.52 9.56 33.22
N ALA A 105 32.05 8.39 32.84
CA ALA A 105 31.22 7.27 32.39
C ALA A 105 30.19 6.82 33.44
N GLN A 106 30.56 6.77 34.72
CA GLN A 106 29.62 6.45 35.80
C GLN A 106 28.49 7.48 35.96
N ARG A 107 28.75 8.77 35.71
CA ARG A 107 27.71 9.80 35.71
C ARG A 107 26.75 9.60 34.54
N ILE A 108 27.28 9.38 33.34
CA ILE A 108 26.46 9.11 32.14
C ILE A 108 25.61 7.86 32.37
N MET A 109 26.21 6.72 32.75
CA MET A 109 25.49 5.46 33.01
C MET A 109 24.34 5.65 34.00
N LYS A 110 24.58 6.34 35.12
CA LYS A 110 23.55 6.56 36.14
C LYS A 110 22.38 7.41 35.65
N ARG A 111 22.64 8.38 34.78
CA ARG A 111 21.65 9.37 34.32
C ARG A 111 20.90 8.88 33.08
N VAL A 112 21.65 8.38 32.11
CA VAL A 112 21.20 8.08 30.75
C VAL A 112 20.82 6.61 30.58
N PHE A 113 21.54 5.70 31.26
CA PHE A 113 21.29 4.26 31.19
C PHE A 113 20.99 3.66 32.58
N PRO A 114 19.95 4.15 33.29
CA PRO A 114 19.70 3.77 34.69
C PRO A 114 19.44 2.28 34.90
N SER A 115 18.95 1.59 33.86
CA SER A 115 18.70 0.15 33.86
C SER A 115 19.96 -0.69 33.59
N GLY A 116 21.10 -0.07 33.29
CA GLY A 116 22.35 -0.76 32.96
C GLY A 116 22.35 -1.43 31.58
N GLY A 117 21.59 -0.90 30.62
CA GLY A 117 21.53 -1.42 29.25
C GLY A 117 20.66 -0.57 28.32
N VAL A 118 20.66 -0.93 27.04
CA VAL A 118 19.91 -0.24 25.96
C VAL A 118 18.56 -0.86 25.65
N PHE A 119 18.23 -2.01 26.24
CA PHE A 119 16.99 -2.74 25.97
C PHE A 119 15.70 -1.91 25.98
N PRO A 120 15.49 -0.93 26.90
CA PRO A 120 14.30 -0.09 26.88
C PRO A 120 14.14 0.74 25.60
N ILE A 121 15.24 1.00 24.88
CA ILE A 121 15.24 1.73 23.61
C ILE A 121 15.01 0.73 22.47
N THR A 122 15.90 -0.26 22.35
CA THR A 122 15.95 -1.26 21.25
C THR A 122 14.80 -2.27 21.22
N SER A 123 13.84 -2.16 22.14
CA SER A 123 12.63 -3.01 22.16
C SER A 123 11.34 -2.22 22.00
N SER A 124 11.46 -0.90 21.79
CA SER A 124 10.34 0.00 21.55
C SER A 124 9.78 -0.20 20.14
N GLN A 125 8.62 0.39 19.87
CA GLN A 125 8.15 0.51 18.49
C GLN A 125 8.98 1.56 17.75
N TYR A 126 9.10 1.45 16.43
CA TYR A 126 9.98 2.30 15.60
C TYR A 126 9.84 3.81 15.86
N ASP A 127 8.60 4.33 15.94
CA ASP A 127 8.38 5.75 16.20
C ASP A 127 8.83 6.17 17.62
N GLU A 128 8.60 5.28 18.59
CA GLU A 128 8.98 5.50 19.99
C GLU A 128 10.51 5.40 20.14
N GLU A 129 11.13 4.42 19.50
CA GLU A 129 12.58 4.28 19.45
C GLU A 129 13.24 5.53 18.84
N HIS A 130 12.79 5.98 17.67
CA HIS A 130 13.32 7.18 17.02
C HIS A 130 13.26 8.41 17.95
N ALA A 131 12.13 8.58 18.65
CA ALA A 131 11.95 9.67 19.61
C ALA A 131 12.84 9.51 20.87
N LEU A 132 13.00 8.30 21.37
CA LEU A 132 13.88 7.99 22.50
C LEU A 132 15.36 8.24 22.14
N ILE A 133 15.79 7.88 20.93
CA ILE A 133 17.15 8.15 20.45
C ILE A 133 17.38 9.66 20.29
N ASN A 134 16.45 10.42 19.74
CA ASN A 134 16.58 11.89 19.69
C ASN A 134 16.73 12.48 21.10
N THR A 135 15.93 12.00 22.06
CA THR A 135 16.02 12.44 23.46
C THR A 135 17.37 12.05 24.09
N LEU A 136 17.89 10.86 23.78
CA LEU A 136 19.19 10.38 24.23
C LEU A 136 20.32 11.26 23.70
N VAL A 137 20.34 11.53 22.39
CA VAL A 137 21.34 12.38 21.73
C VAL A 137 21.31 13.79 22.34
N ASP A 138 20.12 14.38 22.49
CA ASP A 138 19.95 15.70 23.10
C ASP A 138 20.48 15.77 24.54
N GLU A 139 20.19 14.76 25.38
CA GLU A 139 20.69 14.72 26.76
C GLU A 139 22.22 14.61 26.80
N LEU A 140 22.81 13.80 25.91
CA LEU A 140 24.27 13.64 25.83
C LEU A 140 24.96 14.91 25.36
N GLU A 141 24.44 15.57 24.33
CA GLU A 141 25.01 16.83 23.82
C GLU A 141 24.85 17.98 24.82
N GLN A 142 23.67 18.14 25.44
CA GLN A 142 23.41 19.29 26.30
C GLN A 142 24.07 19.17 27.67
N ASN A 143 24.10 17.95 28.24
CA ASN A 143 24.47 17.75 29.64
C ASN A 143 25.77 16.97 29.82
N PHE A 144 26.30 16.32 28.77
CA PHE A 144 27.46 15.43 28.87
C PHE A 144 28.47 15.57 27.71
N ALA A 145 28.44 16.65 26.93
CA ALA A 145 29.34 16.83 25.80
C ALA A 145 30.82 16.71 26.20
N ASP A 146 31.26 17.40 27.27
CA ASP A 146 32.64 17.33 27.76
C ASP A 146 33.03 15.90 28.18
N GLU A 147 32.09 15.15 28.78
CA GLU A 147 32.31 13.75 29.13
C GLU A 147 32.36 12.83 27.91
N ILE A 148 31.54 13.06 26.89
CA ILE A 148 31.57 12.31 25.63
C ILE A 148 32.92 12.51 24.92
N ASP A 149 33.43 13.73 24.86
CA ASP A 149 34.77 14.02 24.33
C ASP A 149 35.86 13.33 25.17
N LEU A 150 35.75 13.42 26.49
CA LEU A 150 36.71 12.79 27.40
C LEU A 150 36.74 11.26 27.24
N LEU A 151 35.63 10.64 26.84
CA LEU A 151 35.52 9.20 26.59
C LEU A 151 35.94 8.78 25.18
N ASP A 152 36.31 9.72 24.31
CA ASP A 152 36.56 9.49 22.88
C ASP A 152 35.34 8.85 22.18
N ALA A 153 34.13 9.27 22.58
CA ALA A 153 32.85 8.70 22.13
C ALA A 153 32.08 9.60 21.14
N ARG A 154 32.67 10.72 20.72
CA ARG A 154 32.02 11.73 19.86
C ARG A 154 31.58 11.14 18.52
N ASP A 155 32.47 10.42 17.84
CA ASP A 155 32.18 9.83 16.53
C ASP A 155 30.98 8.87 16.59
N LEU A 156 30.85 8.07 17.65
CA LEU A 156 29.70 7.16 17.84
C LEU A 156 28.39 7.91 18.07
N LEU A 157 28.43 9.08 18.72
CA LEU A 157 27.25 9.90 18.94
C LEU A 157 26.80 10.58 17.64
N GLU A 158 27.74 11.05 16.82
CA GLU A 158 27.46 11.62 15.50
C GLU A 158 26.94 10.56 14.52
N ASP A 159 27.50 9.35 14.55
CA ASP A 159 27.00 8.21 13.78
C ASP A 159 25.56 7.86 14.20
N LEU A 160 25.26 7.84 15.51
CA LEU A 160 23.92 7.56 16.02
C LEU A 160 22.91 8.61 15.57
N GLU A 161 23.26 9.90 15.65
CA GLU A 161 22.41 10.99 15.16
C GLU A 161 22.14 10.85 13.66
N THR A 162 23.18 10.55 12.88
CA THR A 162 23.09 10.39 11.42
C THR A 162 22.16 9.24 11.05
N VAL A 163 22.39 8.05 11.60
CA VAL A 163 21.58 6.86 11.30
C VAL A 163 20.15 7.05 11.79
N ASN A 164 19.94 7.63 12.97
CA ASN A 164 18.59 7.89 13.48
C ASN A 164 17.83 8.91 12.62
N ALA A 165 18.52 9.93 12.08
CA ALA A 165 17.92 10.88 11.16
C ALA A 165 17.53 10.24 9.80
N GLU A 166 18.31 9.27 9.32
CA GLU A 166 17.96 8.47 8.15
C GLU A 166 16.77 7.54 8.44
N PHE A 167 16.76 6.91 9.61
CA PHE A 167 15.66 6.06 10.07
C PHE A 167 14.34 6.84 10.13
N GLY A 168 14.34 8.04 10.72
CA GLY A 168 13.16 8.91 10.75
C GLY A 168 12.63 9.27 9.36
N LYS A 169 13.51 9.52 8.38
CA LYS A 169 13.09 9.76 6.98
C LYS A 169 12.43 8.53 6.35
N ALA A 170 12.93 7.33 6.64
CA ALA A 170 12.36 6.09 6.14
C ALA A 170 10.96 5.84 6.72
N LEU A 171 10.73 6.14 8.00
CA LEU A 171 9.41 6.08 8.64
C LEU A 171 8.43 7.09 8.02
N ASP A 172 8.87 8.32 7.78
CA ASP A 172 8.08 9.38 7.15
C ASP A 172 7.55 9.00 5.76
N ILE A 173 8.29 8.18 5.00
CA ILE A 173 7.88 7.68 3.68
C ILE A 173 6.76 6.64 3.82
N ILE A 174 6.80 5.83 4.87
CA ILE A 174 5.79 4.78 5.11
C ILE A 174 4.42 5.41 5.42
N ASP A 175 4.41 6.56 6.09
CA ASP A 175 3.20 7.21 6.61
C ASP A 175 2.55 8.24 5.67
N ARG A 176 3.23 8.66 4.59
CA ARG A 176 2.68 9.67 3.66
C ARG A 176 1.70 9.09 2.64
N ASP A 177 0.52 9.72 2.59
CA ASP A 177 -0.46 9.67 1.48
C ASP A 177 -0.85 8.23 1.06
N VAL A 178 -1.13 7.40 2.06
CA VAL A 178 -1.46 5.99 1.89
C VAL A 178 -2.87 5.84 1.33
N VAL A 179 -2.97 5.44 0.07
CA VAL A 179 -4.21 4.87 -0.48
C VAL A 179 -4.40 3.52 0.19
N THR A 180 -5.46 3.38 0.96
CA THR A 180 -5.78 2.09 1.59
C THR A 180 -6.41 1.13 0.58
N TYR A 181 -6.24 -0.17 0.81
CA TYR A 181 -6.94 -1.18 0.00
C TYR A 181 -8.46 -1.02 0.09
N ALA A 182 -8.99 -0.62 1.25
CA ALA A 182 -10.41 -0.37 1.46
C ALA A 182 -10.92 0.79 0.59
N GLU A 183 -10.19 1.91 0.50
CA GLU A 183 -10.53 3.02 -0.39
C GLU A 183 -10.48 2.60 -1.87
N LEU A 184 -9.46 1.83 -2.26
CA LEU A 184 -9.37 1.27 -3.61
C LEU A 184 -10.59 0.40 -3.93
N GLN A 185 -10.96 -0.53 -3.03
CA GLN A 185 -12.12 -1.40 -3.24
C GLN A 185 -13.42 -0.60 -3.31
N ALA A 186 -13.63 0.37 -2.41
CA ALA A 186 -14.81 1.23 -2.43
C ALA A 186 -14.96 1.97 -3.76
N GLN A 187 -13.85 2.51 -4.30
CA GLN A 187 -13.86 3.21 -5.58
C GLN A 187 -14.11 2.26 -6.76
N ILE A 188 -13.57 1.04 -6.71
CA ILE A 188 -13.86 0.00 -7.71
C ILE A 188 -15.36 -0.34 -7.68
N GLU A 189 -15.92 -0.62 -6.51
CA GLU A 189 -17.33 -0.97 -6.34
C GLU A 189 -18.27 0.13 -6.85
N ASP A 190 -17.95 1.39 -6.58
CA ASP A 190 -18.71 2.53 -7.09
C ASP A 190 -18.66 2.62 -8.63
N ALA A 191 -17.52 2.33 -9.25
CA ALA A 191 -17.40 2.20 -10.70
C ALA A 191 -18.19 0.98 -11.24
N GLU A 192 -18.17 -0.16 -10.55
CA GLU A 192 -18.96 -1.34 -10.92
C GLU A 192 -20.46 -1.06 -10.89
N ASP A 193 -20.93 -0.33 -9.88
CA ASP A 193 -22.34 0.05 -9.76
C ASP A 193 -22.78 0.95 -10.93
N ALA A 194 -21.92 1.89 -11.34
CA ALA A 194 -22.17 2.72 -12.52
C ALA A 194 -22.23 1.91 -13.82
N PHE A 195 -21.32 0.95 -14.01
CA PHE A 195 -21.37 0.03 -15.15
C PHE A 195 -22.68 -0.78 -15.18
N ASN A 196 -23.07 -1.35 -14.04
CA ASN A 196 -24.28 -2.16 -13.93
C ASN A 196 -25.54 -1.35 -14.23
N LYS A 197 -25.58 -0.06 -13.83
CA LYS A 197 -26.66 0.86 -14.19
C LYS A 197 -26.75 1.09 -15.70
N VAL A 198 -25.62 1.23 -16.39
CA VAL A 198 -25.60 1.35 -17.86
C VAL A 198 -26.18 0.08 -18.51
N MET A 199 -25.71 -1.10 -18.10
CA MET A 199 -26.21 -2.36 -18.64
C MET A 199 -27.72 -2.53 -18.38
N LEU A 200 -28.20 -2.18 -17.19
CA LEU A 200 -29.62 -2.24 -16.85
C LEU A 200 -30.46 -1.30 -17.72
N ILE A 201 -29.98 -0.09 -18.00
CA ILE A 201 -30.67 0.86 -18.90
C ILE A 201 -30.75 0.29 -20.31
N ILE A 202 -29.67 -0.30 -20.83
CA ILE A 202 -29.67 -0.93 -22.16
C ILE A 202 -30.73 -2.05 -22.24
N HIS A 203 -30.79 -2.92 -21.22
CA HIS A 203 -31.80 -3.98 -21.19
C HIS A 203 -33.23 -3.45 -21.05
N ALA A 204 -33.44 -2.41 -20.25
CA ALA A 204 -34.76 -1.85 -19.98
C ALA A 204 -35.31 -1.04 -21.16
N ASP A 205 -34.51 -0.13 -21.72
CA ASP A 205 -34.95 0.79 -22.78
C ASP A 205 -35.11 0.08 -24.13
N TYR A 206 -34.40 -1.04 -24.35
CA TYR A 206 -34.41 -1.82 -25.59
C TYR A 206 -34.88 -3.26 -25.38
N CYS A 207 -35.83 -3.48 -24.46
CA CYS A 207 -36.36 -4.83 -24.21
C CYS A 207 -37.12 -5.41 -25.42
N ASP A 208 -37.78 -4.55 -26.20
CA ASP A 208 -38.57 -4.93 -27.38
C ASP A 208 -37.82 -4.71 -28.72
N ASP A 209 -36.59 -4.18 -28.67
CA ASP A 209 -35.71 -3.98 -29.83
C ASP A 209 -34.40 -4.76 -29.67
N ASP A 210 -34.49 -6.06 -29.96
CA ASP A 210 -33.39 -7.01 -29.84
C ASP A 210 -32.17 -6.61 -30.69
N ALA A 211 -32.37 -6.02 -31.86
CA ALA A 211 -31.29 -5.66 -32.77
C ALA A 211 -30.45 -4.51 -32.19
N THR A 212 -31.11 -3.46 -31.70
CA THR A 212 -30.43 -2.33 -31.07
C THR A 212 -29.79 -2.73 -29.75
N ARG A 213 -30.48 -3.55 -28.94
CA ARG A 213 -29.93 -4.08 -27.69
C ARG A 213 -28.66 -4.89 -27.94
N GLN A 214 -28.68 -5.80 -28.91
CA GLN A 214 -27.51 -6.61 -29.26
C GLN A 214 -26.33 -5.73 -29.70
N LYS A 215 -26.58 -4.71 -30.52
CA LYS A 215 -25.55 -3.76 -30.96
C LYS A 215 -24.89 -3.02 -29.78
N LEU A 216 -25.67 -2.61 -28.78
CA LEU A 216 -25.15 -1.93 -27.60
C LEU A 216 -24.36 -2.86 -26.65
N LEU A 217 -24.75 -4.13 -26.57
CA LEU A 217 -24.14 -5.14 -25.69
C LEU A 217 -22.99 -5.92 -26.32
N GLU A 218 -22.79 -5.83 -27.64
CA GLU A 218 -21.77 -6.60 -28.38
C GLU A 218 -20.37 -6.51 -27.76
N ALA A 219 -19.95 -5.30 -27.37
CA ALA A 219 -18.65 -5.09 -26.73
C ALA A 219 -18.55 -5.78 -25.36
N ALA A 220 -19.63 -5.77 -24.57
CA ALA A 220 -19.69 -6.41 -23.27
C ALA A 220 -19.62 -7.94 -23.39
N GLU A 221 -20.38 -8.52 -24.32
CA GLU A 221 -20.37 -9.95 -24.59
C GLU A 221 -19.02 -10.44 -25.11
N ALA A 222 -18.40 -9.69 -26.03
CA ALA A 222 -17.07 -10.00 -26.52
C ALA A 222 -16.02 -9.99 -25.40
N GLN A 223 -16.09 -9.01 -24.49
CA GLN A 223 -15.20 -8.93 -23.33
C GLN A 223 -15.46 -10.04 -22.31
N ASP A 224 -16.71 -10.38 -22.02
CA ASP A 224 -17.05 -11.48 -21.12
C ASP A 224 -16.55 -12.83 -21.67
N ALA A 225 -16.70 -13.06 -22.98
CA ALA A 225 -16.19 -14.26 -23.65
C ALA A 225 -14.65 -14.36 -23.58
N ARG A 226 -13.93 -13.25 -23.81
CA ARG A 226 -12.46 -13.19 -23.67
C ARG A 226 -12.03 -13.46 -22.23
N THR A 227 -12.65 -12.79 -21.27
CA THR A 227 -12.42 -12.96 -19.83
C THR A 227 -12.62 -14.44 -19.43
N ALA A 228 -13.71 -15.06 -19.89
CA ALA A 228 -14.00 -16.46 -19.62
C ALA A 228 -12.99 -17.42 -20.27
N ALA A 229 -12.48 -17.12 -21.46
CA ALA A 229 -11.44 -17.91 -22.11
C ALA A 229 -10.11 -17.82 -21.36
N TYR A 230 -9.74 -16.62 -20.89
CA TYR A 230 -8.54 -16.41 -20.10
C TYR A 230 -8.62 -17.09 -18.73
N TYR A 231 -9.73 -16.88 -18.00
CA TYR A 231 -9.98 -17.49 -16.69
C TYR A 231 -9.89 -19.02 -16.75
N ARG A 232 -10.47 -19.65 -17.78
CA ARG A 232 -10.37 -21.10 -17.98
C ARG A 232 -8.93 -21.61 -18.14
N ARG A 233 -8.00 -20.77 -18.61
CA ARG A 233 -6.59 -21.14 -18.81
C ARG A 233 -5.72 -20.85 -17.60
N ARG A 234 -5.99 -19.77 -16.89
CA ARG A 234 -5.10 -19.22 -15.84
C ARG A 234 -5.68 -19.25 -14.43
N GLY A 235 -6.98 -19.54 -14.27
CA GLY A 235 -7.66 -19.55 -12.98
C GLY A 235 -7.93 -18.16 -12.39
N VAL A 236 -7.49 -17.09 -13.06
CA VAL A 236 -7.64 -15.70 -12.62
C VAL A 236 -8.15 -14.81 -13.76
N PRO A 237 -8.94 -13.75 -13.49
CA PRO A 237 -9.39 -12.82 -14.52
C PRO A 237 -8.22 -11.98 -15.06
N PRO A 238 -8.15 -11.69 -16.37
CA PRO A 238 -7.08 -10.88 -16.94
C PRO A 238 -7.21 -9.40 -16.56
N GLU A 239 -6.07 -8.74 -16.38
CA GLU A 239 -5.99 -7.29 -16.53
C GLU A 239 -6.11 -6.94 -18.02
N VAL A 240 -6.90 -5.92 -18.34
CA VAL A 240 -7.26 -5.58 -19.72
C VAL A 240 -6.92 -4.11 -19.96
N ASP A 241 -6.26 -3.84 -21.08
CA ASP A 241 -5.99 -2.48 -21.54
C ASP A 241 -7.32 -1.78 -21.91
N PRO A 242 -7.64 -0.63 -21.29
CA PRO A 242 -8.90 0.09 -21.50
C PRO A 242 -9.06 0.71 -22.89
N ASP A 243 -7.98 0.85 -23.67
CA ASP A 243 -8.03 1.44 -25.02
C ASP A 243 -8.17 0.37 -26.11
N THR A 244 -7.52 -0.78 -25.94
CA THR A 244 -7.52 -1.87 -26.92
C THR A 244 -8.52 -2.99 -26.58
N GLY A 245 -8.80 -3.20 -25.30
CA GLY A 245 -9.61 -4.31 -24.81
C GLY A 245 -8.86 -5.65 -24.87
N GLU A 246 -7.54 -5.64 -25.02
CA GLU A 246 -6.70 -6.83 -25.03
C GLU A 246 -6.17 -7.16 -23.61
N PRO A 247 -5.99 -8.44 -23.26
CA PRO A 247 -5.34 -8.82 -22.01
C PRO A 247 -3.88 -8.32 -21.98
N ILE A 248 -3.46 -7.77 -20.85
CA ILE A 248 -2.06 -7.41 -20.62
C ILE A 248 -1.33 -8.66 -20.10
N GLU A 249 -0.51 -9.26 -20.97
CA GLU A 249 0.36 -10.39 -20.60
C GLU A 249 1.62 -9.85 -19.92
N ASP A 250 1.56 -9.60 -18.61
CA ASP A 250 2.73 -9.48 -17.68
C ASP A 250 2.30 -8.79 -16.38
N VAL A 251 1.24 -9.29 -15.75
CA VAL A 251 1.04 -9.00 -14.33
C VAL A 251 1.38 -10.29 -13.64
N ASP A 252 2.48 -10.30 -12.89
CA ASP A 252 2.65 -11.23 -11.76
C ASP A 252 1.42 -11.00 -10.86
N THR A 253 0.31 -11.64 -11.21
CA THR A 253 -0.82 -11.81 -10.33
C THR A 253 -0.34 -12.79 -9.29
N ASP A 254 0.40 -12.27 -8.31
CA ASP A 254 0.48 -12.91 -7.02
C ASP A 254 -0.95 -13.25 -6.62
N PRO A 255 -1.21 -14.49 -6.17
CA PRO A 255 -2.56 -14.95 -5.89
C PRO A 255 -3.20 -13.94 -4.95
N VAL A 256 -4.33 -13.38 -5.39
CA VAL A 256 -5.29 -12.82 -4.46
C VAL A 256 -5.57 -13.97 -3.50
N VAL A 257 -5.14 -13.83 -2.25
CA VAL A 257 -5.55 -14.74 -1.19
C VAL A 257 -7.06 -14.59 -1.14
N ASP A 258 -7.77 -15.53 -1.77
CA ASP A 258 -9.20 -15.72 -1.60
C ASP A 258 -9.39 -16.11 -0.12
N GLU A 259 -9.50 -15.11 0.75
CA GLU A 259 -10.28 -15.28 1.96
C GLU A 259 -11.75 -15.31 1.51
N ASP A 260 -12.32 -16.51 1.60
CA ASP A 260 -13.73 -16.85 1.55
C ASP A 260 -14.40 -16.99 0.17
N VAL A 261 -14.27 -18.19 -0.39
CA VAL A 261 -15.39 -18.84 -1.09
C VAL A 261 -15.74 -20.12 -0.35
N ASP A 262 -16.64 -19.98 0.62
CA ASP A 262 -17.42 -21.10 1.16
C ASP A 262 -18.24 -21.68 0.00
N VAL A 263 -17.79 -22.82 -0.52
CA VAL A 263 -18.53 -23.58 -1.51
C VAL A 263 -19.58 -24.37 -0.75
N ASP A 264 -20.81 -23.83 -0.73
CA ASP A 264 -22.02 -24.58 -0.37
C ASP A 264 -22.11 -25.82 -1.29
N GLU A 265 -21.77 -26.99 -0.74
CA GLU A 265 -22.09 -28.26 -1.38
C GLU A 265 -23.61 -28.47 -1.33
N PRO A 266 -24.26 -28.86 -2.44
CA PRO A 266 -25.67 -29.21 -2.41
C PRO A 266 -25.85 -30.53 -1.66
N VAL A 267 -26.58 -30.47 -0.54
CA VAL A 267 -27.11 -31.65 0.16
C VAL A 267 -28.03 -32.42 -0.80
N THR A 268 -27.54 -33.54 -1.32
CA THR A 268 -28.39 -34.57 -1.94
C THR A 268 -29.05 -35.39 -0.84
N ASN A 269 -30.38 -35.36 -0.79
CA ASN A 269 -31.20 -36.39 -0.15
C ASN A 269 -31.19 -37.68 -0.97
#